data_AF-A0A954PKS3-F1
#
_entry.id   AF-A0A954PKS3-F1
#
_cell.length_a   1.000
_cell.length_b   1.000
_cell.length_c   1.000
_cell.angle_alpha   90.00
_cell.angle_beta   90.00
_cell.angle_gamma   90.00
#
_symmetry.space_group_name_H-M   'P 1'
#
loop_
_entity.id
_entity.type
_entity.pdbx_description
1 polymer ?
#
loop_
_entity_poly.entity_id
_entity_poly.type
_entity_poly.pdbx_seq_one_letter_code
_entity_poly.pdbx_strand_id
1 'polypeptide(L)'
;TLVTPNGDAVRSVNGGPITINPALSYEVSDDGAIVQGGVRQQIMLVKPRALGDLSRVGENLFESLTPVSEVPNNKRSMVNGALESSAVEPTGAMMQLIEASRVYEANIRMIQTQDDSTGQLISRMLRQS
;
A
#
# COMPACT_ATOMS: atom_id res chain seq x y z
N THR A 1 -18.08 1.58 20.00
CA THR A 1 -16.61 1.61 19.79
C THR A 1 -16.35 2.04 18.38
N LEU A 2 -15.35 2.89 18.16
CA LEU A 2 -14.93 3.27 16.81
C LEU A 2 -14.17 2.10 16.18
N VAL A 3 -14.64 1.66 15.02
CA VAL A 3 -14.06 0.55 14.25
C VAL A 3 -13.78 0.99 12.83
N THR A 4 -12.79 0.37 12.19
CA THR A 4 -12.54 0.52 10.75
C THR A 4 -13.65 -0.19 9.95
N PRO A 5 -13.77 0.04 8.63
CA PRO A 5 -14.69 -0.70 7.77
C PRO A 5 -14.52 -2.24 7.84
N ASN A 6 -13.32 -2.70 8.21
CA ASN A 6 -12.98 -4.11 8.34
C ASN A 6 -13.29 -4.69 9.73
N GLY A 7 -13.80 -3.86 10.65
CA GLY A 7 -14.17 -4.26 12.00
C GLY A 7 -13.04 -4.14 13.04
N ASP A 8 -11.87 -3.65 12.67
CA ASP A 8 -10.74 -3.48 13.59
C ASP A 8 -10.95 -2.28 14.51
N ALA A 9 -10.68 -2.45 15.80
CA ALA A 9 -10.83 -1.38 16.78
C ALA A 9 -9.75 -0.31 16.62
N VAL A 10 -10.19 0.96 16.52
CA VAL A 10 -9.26 2.11 16.51
C VAL A 10 -8.73 2.33 17.92
N ARG A 11 -7.40 2.32 18.08
CA ARG A 11 -6.74 2.49 19.37
C ARG A 11 -6.53 3.96 19.74
N SER A 12 -6.73 4.23 21.02
CA SER A 12 -6.33 5.47 21.68
C SER A 12 -4.87 5.41 22.09
N VAL A 13 -4.24 6.58 22.27
CA VAL A 13 -2.89 6.70 22.84
C VAL A 13 -2.77 6.05 24.23
N ASN A 14 -3.88 5.92 24.96
CA ASN A 14 -3.93 5.23 26.25
C ASN A 14 -3.95 3.69 26.13
N GLY A 15 -3.79 3.14 24.92
CA GLY A 15 -3.71 1.70 24.65
C GLY A 15 -5.06 0.98 24.54
N GLY A 16 -6.16 1.59 25.01
CA GLY A 16 -7.52 1.08 24.87
C GLY A 16 -8.20 1.49 23.55
N PRO A 17 -9.32 0.85 23.17
CA PRO A 17 -10.08 1.25 22.00
C PRO A 17 -10.81 2.59 22.23
N ILE A 18 -11.07 3.34 21.16
CA ILE A 18 -11.85 4.58 21.23
C ILE A 18 -13.34 4.25 21.32
N THR A 19 -14.02 4.85 22.29
CA THR A 19 -15.47 4.69 22.46
C THR A 19 -16.20 5.97 22.07
N ILE A 20 -17.25 5.84 21.27
CA ILE A 20 -18.11 6.95 20.87
C ILE A 20 -19.54 6.58 21.26
N ASN A 21 -20.22 7.50 21.91
CA ASN A 21 -21.65 7.41 22.20
C ASN A 21 -22.45 7.89 20.99
N PRO A 22 -23.27 7.04 20.34
CA PRO A 22 -24.02 7.43 19.16
C PRO A 22 -25.12 8.48 19.43
N ALA A 23 -25.51 8.67 20.70
CA ALA A 23 -26.54 9.65 21.08
C ALA A 23 -26.02 11.09 21.21
N LEU A 24 -24.70 11.30 21.15
CA LEU A 24 -24.06 12.60 21.33
C LEU A 24 -23.30 13.01 20.06
N SER A 25 -23.30 14.29 19.74
CA SER A 25 -22.44 14.84 18.70
C SER A 25 -20.97 14.73 19.11
N TYR A 26 -20.09 14.46 18.15
CA TYR A 26 -18.64 14.44 18.32
C TYR A 26 -17.98 15.41 17.35
N GLU A 27 -16.80 15.87 17.71
CA GLU A 27 -15.93 16.70 16.88
C GLU A 27 -14.56 16.03 16.76
N VAL A 28 -13.95 16.12 15.57
CA VAL A 28 -12.59 15.64 15.32
C VAL A 28 -11.69 16.86 15.13
N SER A 29 -10.73 17.04 16.03
CA SER A 29 -9.72 18.09 15.96
C SER A 29 -8.62 17.74 14.94
N ASP A 30 -7.93 18.76 14.44
CA ASP A 30 -6.84 18.63 13.44
C ASP A 30 -5.63 17.82 13.94
N ASP A 31 -5.48 17.63 15.25
CA ASP A 31 -4.45 16.77 15.84
C ASP A 31 -4.88 15.30 15.97
N GLY A 32 -6.07 14.94 15.47
CA GLY A 32 -6.64 13.59 15.50
C GLY A 32 -7.31 13.23 16.83
N ALA A 33 -7.67 14.23 17.63
CA ALA A 33 -8.46 14.02 18.84
C ALA A 33 -9.96 14.02 18.52
N ILE A 34 -10.69 13.10 19.15
CA ILE A 34 -12.14 13.03 19.11
C ILE A 34 -12.68 13.60 20.42
N VAL A 35 -13.46 14.67 20.34
CA VAL A 35 -14.09 15.32 21.48
C VAL A 35 -15.59 15.04 21.44
N GLN A 36 -16.12 14.49 22.54
CA GLN A 36 -17.55 14.20 22.67
C GLN A 36 -18.00 14.43 24.11
N GLY A 37 -19.03 15.25 24.32
CA GLY A 37 -19.59 15.49 25.66
C GLY A 37 -18.56 15.97 26.69
N GLY A 38 -17.54 16.72 26.26
CA GLY A 38 -16.42 17.17 27.10
C GLY A 38 -15.29 16.15 27.31
N VAL A 39 -15.43 14.92 26.82
CA VAL A 39 -14.39 13.90 26.86
C VAL A 39 -13.55 13.97 25.59
N ARG A 40 -12.23 14.15 25.75
CA ARG A 40 -11.25 14.15 24.64
C ARG A 40 -10.51 12.82 24.61
N GLN A 41 -10.63 12.09 23.50
CA GLN A 41 -9.91 10.84 23.24
C GLN A 41 -9.00 11.03 22.04
N GLN A 42 -7.73 10.63 22.16
CA GLN A 42 -6.74 10.85 21.12
C GLN A 42 -6.47 9.57 20.35
N ILE A 43 -6.60 9.60 19.01
CA ILE A 43 -6.23 8.47 18.16
C ILE A 43 -4.72 8.21 18.27
N MET A 44 -4.33 6.94 18.40
CA MET A 44 -2.93 6.54 18.36
C MET A 44 -2.42 6.58 16.92
N LEU A 45 -1.38 7.39 16.68
CA LEU A 45 -0.67 7.44 15.40
C LEU A 45 0.77 6.99 15.63
N VAL A 46 1.20 6.00 14.87
CA VAL A 46 2.55 5.44 14.97
C VAL A 46 3.32 5.63 13.67
N LYS A 47 4.63 5.75 13.78
CA LYS A 47 5.55 5.86 12.66
C LYS A 47 6.63 4.78 12.77
N PRO A 48 6.84 3.97 11.71
CA PRO A 48 7.96 3.04 11.68
C PRO A 48 9.29 3.80 11.57
N ARG A 49 10.39 3.16 11.93
CA ARG A 49 11.73 3.75 11.82
C ARG A 49 12.09 4.05 10.37
N ALA A 50 11.84 3.10 9.47
CA ALA A 50 11.94 3.27 8.03
C ALA A 50 10.73 2.65 7.32
N LEU A 51 10.39 3.17 6.14
CA LEU A 51 9.27 2.63 5.35
C LEU A 51 9.54 1.21 4.83
N GLY A 52 10.81 0.85 4.65
CA GLY A 52 11.22 -0.52 4.29
C GLY A 52 11.02 -1.56 5.40
N ASP A 53 10.73 -1.11 6.62
CA ASP A 53 10.44 -1.99 7.76
C ASP A 53 8.94 -2.36 7.83
N LEU A 54 8.13 -1.93 6.86
CA LEU A 54 6.73 -2.28 6.76
C LEU A 54 6.54 -3.44 5.79
N SER A 55 5.88 -4.50 6.26
CA SER A 55 5.40 -5.60 5.43
C SER A 55 3.89 -5.46 5.23
N ARG A 56 3.42 -5.64 3.99
CA ARG A 56 1.99 -5.62 3.69
C ARG A 56 1.36 -6.95 4.09
N VAL A 57 0.35 -6.90 4.96
CA VAL A 57 -0.33 -8.11 5.47
C VAL A 57 -1.69 -8.36 4.81
N GLY A 58 -2.21 -7.39 4.06
CA GLY A 58 -3.46 -7.49 3.33
C GLY A 58 -4.10 -6.12 3.13
N GLU A 59 -4.89 -5.94 2.08
CA GLU A 59 -5.59 -4.67 1.79
C GLU A 59 -4.69 -3.41 1.97
N ASN A 60 -5.04 -2.51 2.88
CA ASN A 60 -4.24 -1.32 3.22
C ASN A 60 -3.56 -1.44 4.60
N LEU A 61 -3.43 -2.67 5.13
CA LEU A 61 -2.80 -2.95 6.42
C LEU A 61 -1.31 -3.26 6.24
N PHE A 62 -0.54 -2.71 7.17
CA PHE A 62 0.90 -2.91 7.27
C PHE A 62 1.25 -3.41 8.67
N GLU A 63 2.16 -4.39 8.71
CA GLU A 63 2.81 -4.84 9.93
C GLU A 63 4.24 -4.35 9.94
N SER A 64 4.70 -3.81 11.07
CA SER A 64 6.08 -3.36 11.19
C SER A 64 6.96 -4.49 11.72
N LEU A 65 8.08 -4.72 11.03
CA LEU A 65 9.12 -5.68 11.41
C LEU A 65 10.01 -5.15 12.55
N THR A 66 9.88 -3.87 12.89
CA THR A 66 10.64 -3.18 13.93
C THR A 66 9.72 -2.42 14.88
N PRO A 67 10.20 -2.02 16.08
CA PRO A 67 9.40 -1.19 16.98
C PRO A 67 8.99 0.13 16.31
N VAL A 68 7.70 0.42 16.35
CA VAL A 68 7.14 1.70 15.91
C VAL A 68 7.24 2.74 17.01
N SER A 69 7.38 4.00 16.63
CA SER A 69 7.37 5.14 17.57
C SER A 69 6.05 5.89 17.46
N GLU A 70 5.49 6.31 18.59
CA GLU A 70 4.30 7.17 18.57
C GLU A 70 4.64 8.54 17.98
N VAL A 71 3.76 9.07 17.12
CA VAL A 71 3.87 10.42 16.57
C VAL A 71 3.38 11.41 17.64
N PRO A 72 4.18 12.38 18.09
CA PRO A 72 3.72 13.37 19.07
C PRO A 72 2.59 14.27 18.52
N ASN A 73 1.69 14.75 19.38
CA ASN A 73 0.52 15.54 18.97
C ASN A 73 0.88 16.77 18.11
N ASN A 74 1.98 17.46 18.42
CA ASN A 74 2.44 18.64 17.67
C ASN A 74 2.99 18.34 16.26
N LYS A 75 3.08 17.06 15.88
CA LYS A 75 3.49 16.60 14.55
C LYS A 75 2.38 15.86 13.82
N ARG A 76 1.16 15.89 14.35
CA ARG A 76 -0.03 15.32 13.71
C ARG A 76 -0.74 16.42 12.93
N SER A 77 -1.18 16.07 11.73
CA SER A 77 -2.04 16.91 10.90
C SER A 77 -3.07 15.99 10.28
N MET A 78 -4.30 16.08 10.76
CA MET A 78 -5.46 15.35 10.26
C MET A 78 -6.40 16.34 9.57
N VAL A 79 -6.95 15.93 8.43
CA VAL A 79 -7.99 16.69 7.72
C VAL A 79 -9.28 15.87 7.77
N ASN A 80 -10.30 16.37 8.45
CA ASN A 80 -11.58 15.70 8.52
C ASN A 80 -12.33 15.81 7.17
N GLY A 81 -13.09 14.77 6.81
CA GLY A 81 -13.87 14.71 5.57
C GLY A 81 -13.05 14.53 4.29
N ALA A 82 -11.72 14.38 4.40
CA ALA A 82 -10.84 14.04 3.28
C ALA A 82 -10.49 12.54 3.31
N LEU A 83 -10.39 11.93 2.14
CA LEU A 83 -9.92 10.56 1.96
C LEU A 83 -8.60 10.59 1.20
N GLU A 84 -7.55 9.99 1.76
CA GLU A 84 -6.29 9.81 1.06
C GLU A 84 -6.47 8.84 -0.11
N SER A 85 -6.16 9.30 -1.33
CA SER A 85 -6.25 8.50 -2.55
C SER A 85 -4.91 7.81 -2.85
N SER A 86 -4.95 6.82 -3.76
CA SER A 86 -3.73 6.18 -4.25
C SER A 86 -2.84 7.22 -4.95
N ALA A 87 -1.55 7.19 -4.66
CA ALA A 87 -0.55 7.99 -5.38
C ALA A 87 -0.17 7.38 -6.74
N VAL A 88 -0.84 6.30 -7.18
CA VAL A 88 -0.56 5.64 -8.47
C VAL A 88 -1.17 6.43 -9.62
N GLU A 89 -0.33 6.77 -10.60
CA GLU A 89 -0.75 7.33 -11.89
C GLU A 89 -1.05 6.20 -12.90
N PRO A 90 -2.32 5.91 -13.23
CA PRO A 90 -2.68 4.73 -14.00
C PRO A 90 -2.10 4.72 -15.42
N THR A 91 -2.01 5.88 -16.05
CA THR A 91 -1.48 6.03 -17.42
C THR A 91 0.01 5.67 -17.47
N GLY A 92 0.80 6.19 -16.52
CA GLY A 92 2.23 5.86 -16.38
C GLY A 92 2.45 4.38 -16.08
N ALA A 93 1.67 3.81 -15.17
CA ALA A 93 1.74 2.39 -14.84
C ALA A 93 1.44 1.49 -16.05
N MET A 94 0.41 1.82 -16.84
CA MET A 94 0.07 1.06 -18.05
C MET A 94 1.15 1.18 -19.14
N MET A 95 1.80 2.35 -19.28
CA MET A 95 2.93 2.49 -20.21
C MET A 95 4.10 1.60 -19.81
N GLN A 96 4.44 1.53 -18.51
CA GLN A 96 5.49 0.64 -18.01
C GLN A 96 5.15 -0.84 -18.28
N LEU A 97 3.88 -1.24 -18.11
CA LEU A 97 3.43 -2.58 -18.45
C LEU A 97 3.56 -2.87 -19.95
N ILE A 98 3.14 -1.94 -20.81
CA ILE A 98 3.26 -2.08 -22.27
C ILE A 98 4.73 -2.19 -22.70
N GLU A 99 5.62 -1.39 -22.12
CA GLU A 99 7.05 -1.45 -22.39
C GLU A 99 7.62 -2.81 -21.99
N ALA A 100 7.31 -3.29 -20.79
CA ALA A 100 7.72 -4.62 -20.32
C ALA A 100 7.18 -5.73 -21.24
N SER A 101 5.93 -5.66 -21.69
CA SER A 101 5.34 -6.61 -22.64
C SER A 101 6.06 -6.59 -24.00
N ARG A 102 6.41 -5.41 -24.52
CA ARG A 102 7.14 -5.29 -25.79
C ARG A 102 8.55 -5.87 -25.70
N VAL A 103 9.26 -5.61 -24.60
CA VAL A 103 10.57 -6.22 -24.34
C VAL A 103 10.45 -7.73 -24.26
N TYR A 104 9.43 -8.24 -23.56
CA TYR A 104 9.15 -9.66 -23.49
C TYR A 104 8.87 -10.28 -24.88
N GLU A 105 8.00 -9.66 -25.68
CA GLU A 105 7.72 -10.11 -27.05
C GLU A 105 8.96 -10.12 -27.94
N ALA A 106 9.82 -9.09 -27.83
CA ALA A 106 11.07 -9.03 -28.56
C ALA A 106 12.01 -10.19 -28.18
N ASN A 107 12.11 -10.51 -26.88
CA ASN A 107 12.88 -11.65 -26.40
C ASN A 107 12.36 -12.98 -26.95
N ILE A 108 11.03 -13.18 -26.98
CA ILE A 108 10.43 -14.40 -27.55
C ILE A 108 10.70 -14.51 -29.05
N ARG A 109 10.55 -13.42 -29.82
CA ARG A 109 10.84 -13.42 -31.25
C ARG A 109 12.31 -13.71 -31.55
N MET A 110 13.22 -13.19 -30.73
CA MET A 110 14.65 -13.47 -30.84
C MET A 110 14.94 -14.96 -30.64
N ILE A 111 14.34 -15.59 -29.62
CA ILE A 111 14.47 -17.03 -29.36
C ILE A 111 13.96 -17.84 -30.56
N GLN A 112 12.77 -17.52 -31.07
CA GLN A 112 12.20 -18.20 -32.24
C GLN A 112 13.10 -18.09 -33.47
N THR A 113 13.65 -16.89 -33.71
CA THR A 113 14.58 -16.67 -34.83
C THR A 113 15.86 -17.50 -34.68
N GLN A 114 16.37 -17.62 -33.46
CA GLN A 114 17.53 -18.45 -33.15
C GLN A 114 17.23 -19.94 -33.35
N ASP A 115 16.07 -20.41 -32.92
CA ASP A 115 15.62 -21.80 -33.11
C ASP A 115 15.44 -22.14 -34.58
N ASP A 116 14.79 -21.26 -35.36
CA ASP A 116 14.62 -21.42 -36.80
C ASP A 116 15.97 -21.48 -37.52
N SER A 117 16.90 -20.60 -37.16
CA SER A 117 18.25 -20.59 -37.74
C SER A 117 19.00 -21.90 -37.46
N THR A 118 18.88 -22.42 -36.24
CA THR A 118 19.50 -23.68 -35.81
C THR A 118 18.89 -24.87 -36.54
N GLY A 119 17.56 -24.92 -36.65
CA GLY A 119 16.84 -25.96 -37.38
C GLY A 119 17.23 -26.02 -38.87
N GLN A 120 17.39 -24.86 -39.51
CA GLN A 120 17.87 -24.79 -40.89
C GLN A 120 19.30 -25.31 -41.06
N LEU A 121 20.22 -24.99 -40.13
CA LEU A 121 21.61 -25.48 -40.17
C LEU A 121 21.67 -27.01 -40.06
N ILE A 122 20.93 -27.59 -39.11
CA ILE A 122 20.81 -29.05 -38.93
C ILE A 122 20.26 -29.70 -40.22
N SER A 123 19.20 -29.11 -40.79
CA SER A 123 18.54 -29.62 -42.00
C SER A 123 19.45 -29.61 -43.25
N ARG A 124 20.42 -28.69 -43.31
CA ARG A 124 21.41 -28.64 -44.39
C ARG A 124 22.52 -29.67 -44.19
N MET A 125 23.01 -29.87 -42.96
CA MET A 125 24.02 -30.90 -42.69
C MET A 125 23.50 -32.31 -42.96
N LEU A 126 22.28 -32.63 -42.53
CA LEU A 126 21.66 -33.95 -42.79
C LEU A 126 21.42 -34.26 -44.27
N ARG A 127 21.34 -33.23 -45.12
CA ARG A 127 21.20 -33.38 -46.57
C ARG A 127 22.53 -33.57 -47.30
N GLN A 128 23.65 -33.30 -46.62
CA GLN A 128 24.99 -33.32 -47.20
C GLN A 128 25.82 -34.54 -46.76
N SER A 129 25.27 -35.41 -45.90
CA SER A 129 25.76 -36.75 -45.56
C SER A 129 25.00 -37.82 -46.32
#